data_AF-A0A8T1VFQ1-F1
#
_entry.id   AF-A0A8T1VFQ1-F1
#
_cell.length_a   1.000
_cell.length_b   1.000
_cell.length_c   1.000
_cell.angle_alpha   90.00
_cell.angle_beta   90.00
_cell.angle_gamma   90.00
#
_symmetry.space_group_name_H-M   'P 1'
#
loop_
_entity.id
_entity.type
_entity.pdbx_description
1 polymer ?
#
loop_
_entity_poly.entity_id
_entity_poly.type
_entity_poly.pdbx_seq_one_letter_code
_entity_poly.pdbx_strand_id
1 'polypeptide(L)'
;MQAQDSVDGRHGEAKWTLANMGPTCIGLDSDSNDKSSWTTRNVELALEVIALTPFELISLATGDLNALHLMRLLKLGRVYKLRRCFTLLSRIYADRAWVQDLSSTGIRSLALSIVFCIGSCHWMACGYMFLAHAQCGLSLEKCNPRVETSWVVRDRLLGASVSRKYARTLYWASRTMVLLGYDDVTPVSTAETIYAIVAQVVGALFSAFMLATVL
;
A
#
# COMPACT_ATOMS: atom_id res chain seq x y z
N MET A 1 -48.29 35.08 -59.31
CA MET A 1 -48.06 33.90 -60.16
C MET A 1 -46.72 34.06 -60.83
N GLN A 2 -45.70 33.37 -60.34
CA GLN A 2 -44.53 33.02 -61.15
C GLN A 2 -43.86 31.81 -60.51
N ALA A 3 -43.89 30.70 -61.23
CA ALA A 3 -43.13 29.50 -60.96
C ALA A 3 -41.76 29.63 -61.64
N GLN A 4 -40.71 29.12 -61.02
CA GLN A 4 -39.61 28.43 -61.73
C GLN A 4 -38.69 27.70 -60.75
N ASP A 5 -38.62 26.38 -60.97
CA ASP A 5 -37.64 25.44 -60.46
C ASP A 5 -36.28 25.58 -61.15
N SER A 6 -35.27 25.02 -60.45
CA SER A 6 -34.00 24.44 -60.94
C SER A 6 -32.85 25.38 -61.33
N VAL A 7 -31.66 25.14 -60.74
CA VAL A 7 -30.42 24.70 -61.43
C VAL A 7 -29.31 24.35 -60.42
N ASP A 8 -28.69 23.22 -60.71
CA ASP A 8 -27.50 22.53 -60.19
C ASP A 8 -26.21 23.38 -60.05
N GLY A 9 -25.26 22.96 -59.20
CA GLY A 9 -23.95 23.62 -59.16
C GLY A 9 -22.93 23.27 -58.07
N ARG A 10 -22.38 22.05 -58.14
CA ARG A 10 -20.95 21.71 -57.88
C ARG A 10 -20.45 21.45 -56.44
N HIS A 11 -20.13 20.18 -56.23
CA HIS A 11 -19.08 19.64 -55.35
C HIS A 11 -17.80 20.47 -55.39
N GLY A 12 -17.34 20.93 -54.22
CA GLY A 12 -15.97 21.39 -54.01
C GLY A 12 -15.10 20.20 -53.61
N GLU A 13 -14.34 19.66 -54.56
CA GLU A 13 -13.40 18.58 -54.30
C GLU A 13 -12.23 19.05 -53.42
N ALA A 14 -12.07 18.45 -52.25
CA ALA A 14 -10.85 18.57 -51.47
C ALA A 14 -9.75 17.72 -52.12
N LYS A 15 -8.89 18.40 -52.90
CA LYS A 15 -7.75 17.84 -53.61
C LYS A 15 -6.64 17.46 -52.62
N TRP A 16 -6.58 16.19 -52.22
CA TRP A 16 -5.50 15.63 -51.41
C TRP A 16 -4.20 15.57 -52.23
N THR A 17 -3.27 16.49 -51.96
CA THR A 17 -1.92 16.47 -52.55
C THR A 17 -0.97 15.66 -51.67
N LEU A 18 -0.40 14.61 -52.26
CA LEU A 18 0.57 13.64 -51.73
C LEU A 18 1.96 14.24 -51.41
N ALA A 19 2.03 15.53 -51.07
CA ALA A 19 3.29 16.29 -50.94
C ALA A 19 3.70 16.61 -49.49
N ASN A 20 2.98 16.12 -48.47
CA ASN A 20 3.33 16.38 -47.07
C ASN A 20 4.11 15.26 -46.37
N MET A 21 4.66 14.31 -47.14
CA MET A 21 5.63 13.33 -46.61
C MET A 21 7.04 13.94 -46.61
N GLY A 22 7.28 14.86 -45.69
CA GLY A 22 8.64 15.15 -45.22
C GLY A 22 9.04 14.13 -44.16
N PRO A 23 10.24 13.53 -44.21
CA PRO A 23 10.73 12.69 -43.13
C PRO A 23 11.17 13.59 -41.98
N THR A 24 10.27 13.84 -41.02
CA THR A 24 10.67 14.51 -39.78
C THR A 24 11.30 13.46 -38.86
N CYS A 25 12.61 13.30 -39.00
CA CYS A 25 13.44 12.82 -37.92
C CYS A 25 13.27 13.77 -36.72
N ILE A 26 12.50 13.36 -35.72
CA ILE A 26 12.68 13.83 -34.34
C ILE A 26 12.98 12.58 -33.52
N GLY A 27 14.26 12.20 -33.54
CA GLY A 27 14.86 11.60 -32.35
C GLY A 27 14.99 12.71 -31.31
N LEU A 28 14.54 12.41 -30.09
CA LEU A 28 14.68 13.11 -28.80
C LEU A 28 13.31 13.28 -28.12
N ASP A 29 12.76 12.16 -27.64
CA ASP A 29 12.06 12.06 -26.33
C ASP A 29 11.73 10.59 -25.95
N SER A 30 12.55 9.64 -26.42
CA SER A 30 12.46 8.22 -26.04
C SER A 30 13.52 7.80 -25.01
N ASP A 31 14.40 8.72 -24.56
CA ASP A 31 15.54 8.35 -23.69
C ASP A 31 15.31 8.68 -22.20
N SER A 32 14.30 9.51 -21.89
CA SER A 32 13.92 9.86 -20.52
C SER A 32 12.89 8.89 -19.91
N ASN A 33 12.02 8.31 -20.75
CA ASN A 33 11.01 7.34 -20.32
C ASN A 33 11.60 5.94 -20.11
N ASP A 34 12.65 5.59 -20.87
CA ASP A 34 13.33 4.31 -20.73
C ASP A 34 14.12 4.29 -19.41
N LYS A 35 14.99 5.28 -19.15
CA LYS A 35 15.83 5.33 -17.92
C LYS A 35 15.00 5.23 -16.63
N SER A 36 13.84 5.89 -16.54
CA SER A 36 12.93 5.80 -15.38
C SER A 36 12.35 4.38 -15.20
N SER A 37 11.95 3.74 -16.30
CA SER A 37 11.44 2.35 -16.36
C SER A 37 12.51 1.32 -15.96
N TRP A 38 13.74 1.46 -16.45
CA TRP A 38 14.85 0.56 -16.09
C TRP A 38 15.22 0.68 -14.61
N THR A 39 15.24 1.90 -14.07
CA THR A 39 15.60 2.14 -12.67
C THR A 39 14.54 1.59 -11.72
N THR A 40 13.26 1.78 -12.03
CA THR A 40 12.16 1.17 -11.25
C THR A 40 12.22 -0.35 -11.31
N ARG A 41 12.33 -0.97 -12.49
CA ARG A 41 12.43 -2.43 -12.64
C ARG A 41 13.64 -3.03 -11.92
N ASN A 42 14.79 -2.34 -11.91
CA ASN A 42 15.98 -2.80 -11.19
C ASN A 42 15.79 -2.75 -9.67
N VAL A 43 15.09 -1.73 -9.15
CA VAL A 43 14.71 -1.67 -7.73
C VAL A 43 13.71 -2.76 -7.38
N GLU A 44 12.73 -3.02 -8.25
CA GLU A 44 11.76 -4.10 -8.08
C GLU A 44 12.45 -5.48 -8.02
N LEU A 45 13.41 -5.73 -8.91
CA LEU A 45 14.20 -6.96 -8.95
C LEU A 45 15.12 -7.09 -7.73
N ALA A 46 15.79 -6.01 -7.32
CA ALA A 46 16.62 -6.02 -6.12
C ALA A 46 15.80 -6.37 -4.88
N LEU A 47 14.58 -5.83 -4.76
CA LEU A 47 13.66 -6.16 -3.66
C LEU A 47 13.16 -7.60 -3.72
N GLU A 48 12.88 -8.16 -4.92
CA GLU A 48 12.53 -9.57 -5.07
C GLU A 48 13.68 -10.50 -4.69
N VAL A 49 14.92 -10.17 -5.07
CA VAL A 49 16.13 -10.92 -4.69
C VAL A 49 16.35 -10.87 -3.18
N ILE A 50 16.28 -9.68 -2.57
CA ILE A 50 16.41 -9.50 -1.11
C ILE A 50 15.34 -10.30 -0.36
N ALA A 51 14.12 -10.40 -0.90
CA ALA A 51 13.02 -11.16 -0.31
C ALA A 51 13.13 -12.69 -0.51
N LEU A 52 13.88 -13.15 -1.52
CA LEU A 52 14.12 -14.57 -1.81
C LEU A 52 15.33 -15.13 -1.05
N THR A 53 16.24 -14.27 -0.62
CA THR A 53 17.44 -14.71 0.10
C THR A 53 17.06 -15.33 1.44
N PRO A 54 17.40 -16.62 1.69
CA PRO A 54 17.11 -17.32 2.94
C PRO A 54 18.11 -16.88 4.01
N PHE A 55 18.06 -15.60 4.36
CA PHE A 55 18.92 -14.99 5.36
C PHE A 55 18.80 -15.66 6.74
N GLU A 56 17.70 -16.39 6.99
CA GLU A 56 17.43 -17.14 8.23
C GLU A 56 18.51 -18.21 8.50
N LEU A 57 19.16 -18.76 7.45
CA LEU A 57 20.26 -19.72 7.60
C LEU A 57 21.55 -19.07 8.13
N ILE A 58 21.82 -17.83 7.74
CA ILE A 58 23.05 -17.10 8.08
C ILE A 58 22.99 -16.63 9.54
N SER A 59 21.82 -16.18 10.00
CA SER A 59 21.62 -15.77 11.39
C SER A 59 21.63 -16.95 12.38
N LEU A 60 21.16 -18.13 11.95
CA LEU A 60 21.23 -19.34 12.76
C LEU A 60 22.68 -19.84 12.93
N ALA A 61 23.54 -19.56 11.94
CA ALA A 61 24.96 -19.88 12.00
C ALA A 61 25.78 -18.91 12.88
N THR A 62 25.38 -17.64 12.99
CA THR A 62 26.13 -16.62 13.75
C THR A 62 25.68 -16.46 15.20
N GLY A 63 24.50 -16.96 15.60
CA GLY A 63 24.05 -16.94 17.00
C GLY A 63 23.65 -15.56 17.54
N ASP A 64 23.67 -14.51 16.71
CA ASP A 64 23.38 -13.15 17.14
C ASP A 64 21.87 -12.87 17.20
N LEU A 65 21.37 -12.59 18.41
CA LEU A 65 19.95 -12.28 18.67
C LEU A 65 19.46 -11.01 17.96
N ASN A 66 20.36 -10.08 17.61
CA ASN A 66 20.05 -8.88 16.84
C ASN A 66 19.73 -9.20 15.36
N ALA A 67 20.31 -10.25 14.80
CA ALA A 67 20.09 -10.65 13.42
C ALA A 67 18.70 -11.28 13.20
N LEU A 68 18.12 -11.93 14.21
CA LEU A 68 16.74 -12.45 14.19
C LEU A 68 15.66 -11.37 14.04
N HIS A 69 15.89 -10.16 14.59
CA HIS A 69 14.96 -9.04 14.39
C HIS A 69 15.01 -8.51 12.96
N LEU A 70 16.21 -8.41 12.37
CA LEU A 70 16.40 -8.05 10.96
C LEU A 70 15.79 -9.10 10.01
N MET A 71 15.87 -10.40 10.32
CA MET A 71 15.24 -11.48 9.54
C MET A 71 13.74 -11.28 9.35
N ARG A 72 13.06 -10.84 10.42
CA ARG A 72 11.62 -10.67 10.40
C ARG A 72 11.20 -9.35 9.75
N LEU A 73 12.03 -8.31 9.82
CA LEU A 73 11.88 -7.08 9.02
C LEU A 73 12.05 -7.35 7.51
N LEU A 74 12.95 -8.26 7.12
CA LEU A 74 13.05 -8.72 5.72
C LEU A 74 11.82 -9.53 5.28
N LYS A 75 11.13 -10.21 6.20
CA LYS A 75 9.79 -10.80 5.96
C LYS A 75 8.72 -9.73 5.71
N LEU A 76 8.82 -8.56 6.35
CA LEU A 76 8.04 -7.39 5.95
C LEU A 76 8.43 -6.93 4.55
N GLY A 77 9.60 -7.25 3.98
CA GLY A 77 9.88 -7.08 2.55
C GLY A 77 8.84 -7.74 1.62
N ARG A 78 8.07 -8.73 2.09
CA ARG A 78 6.92 -9.28 1.35
C ARG A 78 5.77 -8.29 1.16
N VAL A 79 5.70 -7.22 1.95
CA VAL A 79 4.83 -6.05 1.75
C VAL A 79 5.03 -5.44 0.37
N TYR A 80 6.25 -5.44 -0.15
CA TYR A 80 6.50 -4.98 -1.51
C TYR A 80 5.74 -5.84 -2.54
N LYS A 81 5.56 -7.14 -2.28
CA LYS A 81 4.70 -8.03 -3.09
C LYS A 81 3.22 -7.64 -3.02
N LEU A 82 2.79 -6.96 -1.95
CA LEU A 82 1.45 -6.38 -1.85
C LEU A 82 1.27 -5.22 -2.83
N ARG A 83 2.33 -4.45 -3.16
CA ARG A 83 2.28 -3.46 -4.24
C ARG A 83 2.03 -4.11 -5.59
N ARG A 84 2.71 -5.23 -5.87
CA ARG A 84 2.43 -6.05 -7.06
C ARG A 84 0.99 -6.59 -7.04
N CYS A 85 0.48 -6.99 -5.88
CA CYS A 85 -0.92 -7.39 -5.73
C CYS A 85 -1.89 -6.23 -6.00
N PHE A 86 -1.56 -5.02 -5.56
CA PHE A 86 -2.34 -3.81 -5.83
C PHE A 86 -2.32 -3.42 -7.31
N THR A 87 -1.17 -3.55 -7.98
CA THR A 87 -1.03 -3.37 -9.43
C THR A 87 -1.74 -4.47 -10.23
N LEU A 88 -1.73 -5.72 -9.74
CA LEU A 88 -2.51 -6.80 -10.34
C LEU A 88 -4.00 -6.60 -10.12
N LEU A 89 -4.40 -6.11 -8.93
CA LEU A 89 -5.78 -5.76 -8.65
C LEU A 89 -6.23 -4.62 -9.56
N SER A 90 -5.40 -3.59 -9.76
CA SER A 90 -5.72 -2.50 -10.69
C SER A 90 -5.81 -2.97 -12.14
N ARG A 91 -4.96 -3.92 -12.56
CA ARG A 91 -4.99 -4.52 -13.90
C ARG A 91 -6.17 -5.46 -14.12
N ILE A 92 -6.43 -6.39 -13.21
CA ILE A 92 -7.60 -7.29 -13.25
C ILE A 92 -8.89 -6.48 -13.26
N TYR A 93 -8.88 -5.35 -12.54
CA TYR A 93 -10.00 -4.42 -12.49
C TYR A 93 -10.14 -3.59 -13.79
N ALA A 94 -9.04 -3.23 -14.46
CA ALA A 94 -9.07 -2.55 -15.77
C ALA A 94 -9.49 -3.48 -16.92
N ASP A 95 -9.13 -4.77 -16.85
CA ASP A 95 -9.35 -5.76 -17.91
C ASP A 95 -10.77 -6.35 -17.89
N ARG A 96 -11.47 -6.24 -16.75
CA ARG A 96 -12.87 -6.67 -16.61
C ARG A 96 -13.83 -5.55 -17.03
N ALA A 97 -13.97 -5.35 -18.34
CA ALA A 97 -14.94 -4.40 -18.95
C ALA A 97 -16.39 -4.54 -18.42
N TRP A 98 -16.78 -5.72 -17.94
CA TRP A 98 -18.09 -5.98 -17.32
C TRP A 98 -18.32 -5.25 -15.96
N VAL A 99 -17.29 -4.72 -15.32
CA VAL A 99 -17.42 -3.88 -14.10
C VAL A 99 -17.65 -2.41 -14.44
N GLN A 100 -17.39 -2.00 -15.69
CA GLN A 100 -17.67 -0.63 -16.14
C GLN A 100 -19.17 -0.38 -16.33
N ASP A 101 -19.96 -1.43 -16.55
CA ASP A 101 -21.40 -1.31 -16.78
C ASP A 101 -22.24 -1.18 -15.50
N LEU A 102 -21.70 -1.47 -14.31
CA LEU A 102 -22.54 -1.60 -13.11
C LEU A 102 -22.42 -0.55 -12.00
N SER A 103 -21.47 0.39 -11.98
CA SER A 103 -21.56 1.44 -10.96
C SER A 103 -20.71 2.67 -11.24
N SER A 104 -21.33 3.85 -11.13
CA SER A 104 -20.73 5.19 -11.02
C SER A 104 -19.30 5.19 -10.47
N THR A 105 -18.42 5.97 -11.10
CA THR A 105 -17.02 6.20 -10.68
C THR A 105 -16.86 6.40 -9.17
N GLY A 106 -17.86 6.96 -8.48
CA GLY A 106 -17.88 7.11 -7.02
C GLY A 106 -18.00 5.78 -6.24
N ILE A 107 -18.84 4.84 -6.64
CA ILE A 107 -18.96 3.54 -5.94
C ILE A 107 -17.64 2.75 -6.06
N ARG A 108 -16.97 2.86 -7.22
CA ARG A 108 -15.64 2.29 -7.44
C ARG A 108 -14.58 2.87 -6.49
N SER A 109 -14.51 4.20 -6.39
CA SER A 109 -13.51 4.85 -5.54
C SER A 109 -13.72 4.51 -4.07
N LEU A 110 -14.97 4.39 -3.62
CA LEU A 110 -15.35 3.96 -2.28
C LEU A 110 -14.96 2.50 -2.01
N ALA A 111 -15.22 1.57 -2.94
CA ALA A 111 -14.87 0.16 -2.75
C ALA A 111 -13.36 -0.05 -2.59
N LEU A 112 -12.55 0.60 -3.44
CA LEU A 112 -11.08 0.53 -3.35
C LEU A 112 -10.55 1.17 -2.06
N SER A 113 -11.16 2.29 -1.67
CA SER A 113 -10.89 2.99 -0.43
C SER A 113 -11.09 2.12 0.81
N ILE A 114 -12.19 1.35 0.87
CA ILE A 114 -12.47 0.42 1.96
C ILE A 114 -11.43 -0.71 2.02
N VAL A 115 -11.08 -1.30 0.88
CA VAL A 115 -10.05 -2.36 0.82
C VAL A 115 -8.69 -1.82 1.30
N PHE A 116 -8.35 -0.59 0.91
CA PHE A 116 -7.13 0.07 1.36
C PHE A 116 -7.15 0.36 2.87
N CYS A 117 -8.31 0.72 3.44
CA CYS A 117 -8.52 0.88 4.89
C CYS A 117 -8.23 -0.41 5.66
N ILE A 118 -8.80 -1.52 5.21
CA ILE A 118 -8.65 -2.82 5.89
C ILE A 118 -7.18 -3.27 5.83
N GLY A 119 -6.54 -3.10 4.67
CA GLY A 119 -5.13 -3.44 4.47
C GLY A 119 -4.20 -2.60 5.37
N SER A 120 -4.43 -1.29 5.46
CA SER A 120 -3.64 -0.41 6.31
C SER A 120 -3.87 -0.71 7.80
N CYS A 121 -5.10 -0.96 8.24
CA CYS A 121 -5.41 -1.40 9.61
C CYS A 121 -4.63 -2.67 9.99
N HIS A 122 -4.61 -3.68 9.11
CA HIS A 122 -3.87 -4.92 9.33
C HIS A 122 -2.36 -4.68 9.46
N TRP A 123 -1.79 -3.85 8.57
CA TRP A 123 -0.37 -3.49 8.66
C TRP A 123 0.00 -2.78 9.95
N MET A 124 -0.81 -1.81 10.36
CA MET A 124 -0.58 -1.09 11.60
C MET A 124 -0.69 -2.02 12.82
N ALA A 125 -1.66 -2.94 12.82
CA ALA A 125 -1.80 -3.95 13.87
C ALA A 125 -0.60 -4.90 13.94
N CYS A 126 -0.13 -5.38 12.78
CA CYS A 126 1.03 -6.25 12.68
C CYS A 126 2.32 -5.54 13.07
N GLY A 127 2.50 -4.27 12.68
CA GLY A 127 3.66 -3.47 13.06
C GLY A 127 3.73 -3.22 14.57
N TYR A 128 2.58 -2.97 15.22
CA TYR A 128 2.54 -2.77 16.68
C TYR A 128 2.85 -4.04 17.47
N MET A 129 2.35 -5.21 17.02
CA MET A 129 2.73 -6.51 17.58
C MET A 129 4.21 -6.85 17.31
N PHE A 130 4.70 -6.52 16.12
CA PHE A 130 6.10 -6.71 15.76
C PHE A 130 7.02 -5.91 16.68
N LEU A 131 6.67 -4.65 16.99
CA LEU A 131 7.42 -3.82 17.92
C LEU A 131 7.48 -4.43 19.33
N ALA A 132 6.37 -4.97 19.83
CA ALA A 132 6.36 -5.68 21.10
C ALA A 132 7.26 -6.92 21.10
N HIS A 133 7.26 -7.70 20.02
CA HIS A 133 8.19 -8.82 19.85
C HIS A 133 9.65 -8.35 19.74
N ALA A 134 9.89 -7.17 19.17
CA ALA A 134 11.22 -6.58 19.11
C ALA A 134 11.71 -6.07 20.48
N GLN A 135 10.82 -5.78 21.42
CA GLN A 135 11.21 -5.36 22.77
C GLN A 135 11.30 -6.56 23.72
N CYS A 136 10.33 -7.47 23.67
CA CYS A 136 10.17 -8.58 24.61
C CYS A 136 10.69 -9.94 24.10
N GLY A 137 11.12 -10.02 22.84
CA GLY A 137 11.47 -11.29 22.18
C GLY A 137 10.26 -12.02 21.57
N LEU A 138 10.56 -13.07 20.79
CA LEU A 138 9.57 -13.80 20.00
C LEU A 138 8.50 -14.50 20.84
N SER A 139 8.91 -15.06 21.96
CA SER A 139 8.06 -15.72 22.95
C SER A 139 7.57 -14.78 24.06
N LEU A 140 7.95 -13.49 24.00
CA LEU A 140 7.76 -12.49 25.05
C LEU A 140 8.42 -12.84 26.40
N GLU A 141 9.33 -13.81 26.41
CA GLU A 141 10.00 -14.30 27.62
C GLU A 141 10.94 -13.27 28.26
N LYS A 142 11.44 -12.28 27.52
CA LYS A 142 12.35 -11.27 28.07
C LYS A 142 11.63 -10.19 28.89
N CYS A 143 10.33 -10.00 28.69
CA CYS A 143 9.57 -8.99 29.41
C CYS A 143 9.12 -9.51 30.76
N ASN A 144 9.45 -8.77 31.82
CA ASN A 144 9.05 -9.12 33.17
C ASN A 144 7.55 -8.79 33.35
N PRO A 145 6.71 -9.76 33.76
CA PRO A 145 5.28 -9.51 34.01
C PRO A 145 5.02 -8.49 35.13
N ARG A 146 6.03 -8.19 35.97
CA ARG A 146 5.92 -7.24 37.09
C ARG A 146 6.30 -5.82 36.73
N VAL A 147 6.90 -5.59 35.56
CA VAL A 147 7.35 -4.26 35.12
C VAL A 147 6.72 -3.96 33.77
N GLU A 148 5.91 -2.89 33.72
CA GLU A 148 5.31 -2.40 32.49
C GLU A 148 6.40 -1.85 31.57
N THR A 149 6.95 -2.73 30.74
CA THR A 149 8.03 -2.42 29.79
C THR A 149 7.51 -2.25 28.36
N SER A 150 6.33 -2.81 28.09
CA SER A 150 5.65 -2.74 26.80
C SER A 150 4.14 -2.76 26.98
N TRP A 151 3.42 -2.33 25.94
CA TRP A 151 1.96 -2.34 25.91
C TRP A 151 1.37 -3.74 26.14
N VAL A 152 2.07 -4.80 25.71
CA VAL A 152 1.64 -6.20 25.86
C VAL A 152 1.62 -6.65 27.32
N VAL A 153 2.58 -6.19 28.12
CA VAL A 153 2.63 -6.50 29.55
C VAL A 153 1.48 -5.80 30.26
N ARG A 154 1.25 -4.51 29.96
CA ARG A 154 0.16 -3.70 30.52
C ARG A 154 -1.21 -4.34 30.26
N ASP A 155 -1.42 -4.83 29.05
CA ASP A 155 -2.68 -5.47 28.64
C ASP A 155 -2.77 -6.95 29.05
N ARG A 156 -1.77 -7.48 29.78
CA ARG A 156 -1.69 -8.86 30.28
C ARG A 156 -1.83 -9.92 29.18
N LEU A 157 -1.17 -9.69 28.05
CA LEU A 157 -1.19 -10.59 26.89
C LEU A 157 -0.07 -11.65 26.93
N LEU A 158 0.74 -11.67 27.99
CA LEU A 158 1.74 -12.72 28.23
C LEU A 158 1.03 -14.07 28.39
N GLY A 159 1.46 -15.09 27.63
CA GLY A 159 0.82 -16.40 27.62
C GLY A 159 -0.55 -16.48 26.92
N ALA A 160 -1.11 -15.37 26.44
CA ALA A 160 -2.37 -15.38 25.71
C ALA A 160 -2.26 -16.07 24.33
N SER A 161 -3.39 -16.58 23.84
CA SER A 161 -3.49 -17.15 22.49
C SER A 161 -3.13 -16.13 21.41
N VAL A 162 -2.65 -16.62 20.26
CA VAL A 162 -2.30 -15.77 19.11
C VAL A 162 -3.52 -14.99 18.61
N SER A 163 -4.71 -15.60 18.63
CA SER A 163 -5.96 -14.94 18.25
C SER A 163 -6.29 -13.75 19.15
N ARG A 164 -6.13 -13.88 20.47
CA ARG A 164 -6.37 -12.79 21.43
C ARG A 164 -5.39 -11.64 21.23
N LYS A 165 -4.11 -11.97 21.04
CA LYS A 165 -3.05 -10.99 20.74
C LYS A 165 -3.35 -10.20 19.47
N TYR A 166 -3.71 -10.89 18.40
CA TYR A 166 -4.04 -10.28 17.11
C TYR A 166 -5.33 -9.46 17.16
N ALA A 167 -6.39 -9.97 17.80
CA ALA A 167 -7.65 -9.23 17.94
C ALA A 167 -7.45 -7.91 18.70
N ARG A 168 -6.63 -7.93 19.76
CA ARG A 168 -6.34 -6.73 20.56
C ARG A 168 -5.53 -5.70 19.79
N THR A 169 -4.53 -6.10 19.01
CA THR A 169 -3.78 -5.14 18.17
C THR A 169 -4.58 -4.64 17.00
N LEU A 170 -5.42 -5.48 16.39
CA LEU A 170 -6.31 -5.05 15.32
C LEU A 170 -7.36 -4.06 15.85
N TYR A 171 -7.88 -4.31 17.04
CA TYR A 171 -8.72 -3.36 17.76
C TYR A 171 -8.00 -2.02 17.92
N TRP A 172 -6.78 -1.99 18.46
CA TRP A 172 -5.99 -0.75 18.60
C TRP A 172 -5.71 -0.04 17.25
N ALA A 173 -5.39 -0.80 16.21
CA ALA A 173 -5.11 -0.22 14.89
C ALA A 173 -6.36 0.38 14.26
N SER A 174 -7.50 -0.31 14.33
CA SER A 174 -8.77 0.16 13.78
C SER A 174 -9.19 1.49 14.40
N ARG A 175 -9.12 1.62 15.73
CA ARG A 175 -9.43 2.87 16.44
C ARG A 175 -8.48 4.01 16.10
N THR A 176 -7.19 3.71 15.92
CA THR A 176 -6.21 4.71 15.49
C THR A 176 -6.50 5.20 14.07
N MET A 177 -6.89 4.30 13.17
CA MET A 177 -7.25 4.64 11.78
C MET A 177 -8.50 5.50 11.69
N VAL A 178 -9.49 5.29 12.56
CA VAL A 178 -10.69 6.14 12.65
C VAL A 178 -10.54 7.31 13.63
N LEU A 179 -9.32 7.59 14.10
CA LEU A 179 -8.98 8.70 15.01
C LEU A 179 -9.73 8.69 16.36
N LEU A 180 -10.08 7.51 16.87
CA LEU A 180 -10.67 7.32 18.20
C LEU A 180 -9.59 7.15 19.28
N GLY A 181 -9.49 8.15 20.16
CA GLY A 181 -8.44 8.30 21.19
C GLY A 181 -8.83 7.90 22.63
N TYR A 182 -9.20 6.65 22.87
CA TYR A 182 -9.31 6.06 24.21
C TYR A 182 -7.96 5.65 24.85
N ASP A 183 -7.94 5.49 26.17
CA ASP A 183 -6.73 5.17 26.97
C ASP A 183 -6.51 3.66 27.23
N ASP A 184 -7.29 2.78 26.59
CA ASP A 184 -7.31 1.36 26.96
C ASP A 184 -6.06 0.59 26.49
N VAL A 185 -5.45 0.99 25.36
CA VAL A 185 -4.16 0.46 24.87
C VAL A 185 -3.23 1.63 24.58
N THR A 186 -2.35 1.93 25.53
CA THR A 186 -1.35 2.99 25.43
C THR A 186 0.05 2.42 25.22
N PRO A 187 0.90 3.16 24.50
CA PRO A 187 2.32 2.89 24.50
C PRO A 187 2.92 3.15 25.89
N VAL A 188 3.86 2.29 26.28
CA VAL A 188 4.60 2.39 27.54
C VAL A 188 6.05 2.83 27.26
N SER A 189 6.64 2.27 26.19
CA SER A 189 8.00 2.58 25.77
C SER A 189 8.07 3.77 24.80
N THR A 190 9.17 4.53 24.83
CA THR A 190 9.45 5.59 23.86
C THR A 190 9.32 5.13 22.40
N ALA A 191 9.75 3.91 22.08
CA ALA A 191 9.64 3.38 20.72
C ALA A 191 8.17 3.10 20.35
N GLU A 192 7.37 2.62 21.28
CA GLU A 192 5.92 2.41 21.09
C GLU A 192 5.21 3.76 20.92
N THR A 193 5.63 4.78 21.67
CA THR A 193 5.08 6.14 21.56
C THR A 193 5.36 6.75 20.20
N ILE A 194 6.61 6.66 19.71
CA ILE A 194 6.96 7.13 18.36
C ILE A 194 6.13 6.39 17.30
N TYR A 195 5.98 5.07 17.43
CA TYR A 195 5.15 4.29 16.52
C TYR A 195 3.68 4.72 16.55
N ALA A 196 3.12 4.95 17.74
CA ALA A 196 1.75 5.42 17.92
C ALA A 196 1.53 6.81 17.28
N ILE A 197 2.50 7.73 17.39
CA ILE A 197 2.43 9.04 16.73
C ILE A 197 2.40 8.88 15.21
N VAL A 198 3.30 8.07 14.64
CA VAL A 198 3.32 7.79 13.20
C VAL A 198 2.00 7.16 12.76
N ALA A 199 1.46 6.23 13.55
CA ALA A 199 0.18 5.58 13.29
C ALA A 199 -0.98 6.58 13.22
N GLN A 200 -1.02 7.53 14.15
CA GLN A 200 -2.04 8.57 14.18
C GLN A 200 -1.94 9.50 12.96
N VAL A 201 -0.73 9.90 12.55
CA VAL A 201 -0.53 10.71 11.33
C VAL A 201 -1.03 9.96 10.09
N VAL A 202 -0.71 8.67 9.97
CA VAL A 202 -1.19 7.83 8.86
C VAL A 202 -2.72 7.73 8.87
N GLY A 203 -3.34 7.51 10.04
CA GLY A 203 -4.79 7.49 10.19
C GLY A 203 -5.45 8.82 9.80
N ALA A 204 -4.82 9.95 10.13
CA ALA A 204 -5.31 11.27 9.77
C ALA A 204 -5.26 11.52 8.26
N LEU A 205 -4.14 11.17 7.61
CA LEU A 205 -3.99 11.25 6.16
C LEU A 205 -5.01 10.35 5.45
N PHE A 206 -5.23 9.13 5.96
CA PHE A 206 -6.20 8.21 5.42
C PHE A 206 -7.63 8.76 5.52
N SER A 207 -8.01 9.28 6.69
CA SER A 207 -9.33 9.89 6.91
C SER A 207 -9.56 11.08 5.99
N ALA A 208 -8.56 11.94 5.80
CA ALA A 208 -8.63 13.06 4.85
C ALA A 208 -8.80 12.58 3.40
N PHE A 209 -8.08 11.53 3.00
CA PHE A 209 -8.22 10.93 1.67
C PHE A 209 -9.60 10.31 1.45
N MET A 210 -10.17 9.63 2.46
CA MET A 210 -11.55 9.12 2.40
C MET A 210 -12.56 10.25 2.16
N LEU A 211 -12.47 11.32 2.95
CA LEU A 211 -13.38 12.47 2.82
C LEU A 211 -13.27 13.11 1.43
N ALA A 212 -12.05 13.32 0.93
CA ALA A 212 -11.81 13.87 -0.40
C ALA A 212 -12.30 12.97 -1.54
N THR A 213 -12.46 11.66 -1.29
CA THR A 213 -12.96 10.70 -2.29
C THR A 213 -14.49 10.63 -2.32
N VAL A 214 -15.13 10.98 -1.20
CA VAL A 214 -16.60 10.99 -1.03
C VAL A 214 -17.21 12.32 -1.49
N LEU A 215 -16.50 13.43 -1.26
CA LEU A 215 -16.88 14.80 -1.66
C LEU A 215 -16.65 15.03 -3.16
#